data_AF-A0A955GYT1-F1
#
_entry.id   AF-A0A955GYT1-F1
#
_cell.length_a   1.000
_cell.length_b   1.000
_cell.length_c   1.000
_cell.angle_alpha   90.00
_cell.angle_beta   90.00
_cell.angle_gamma   90.00
#
_symmetry.space_group_name_H-M   'P 1'
#
loop_
_entity.id
_entity.type
_entity.pdbx_description
1 polymer ?
#
loop_
_entity_poly.entity_id
_entity_poly.type
_entity_poly.pdbx_seq_one_letter_code
_entity_poly.pdbx_strand_id
1 'polypeptide(L)'
;MDKNKTESGFALLMTMIVVGAVISIGLSMLDLTLRQVRLSTNAKESEIAFHAANAGLECAQFWRRASSTEMESGSNISPKCFNVSAGSVGPTIPSSFTGDGNAVLYDYQFEWGPSGSTRCTKARTLIINSDVTGGGATVSNMKTAALFPAYPNTDKDCLPGSICTIISVQGYNKPCSTINTSYGVVQREVLLQL
;
A
#
# COMPACT_ATOMS: atom_id res chain seq x y z
N MET A 1 14.30 -72.60 41.00
CA MET A 1 13.89 -71.30 41.55
C MET A 1 13.93 -70.30 40.41
N ASP A 2 12.92 -70.34 39.54
CA ASP A 2 12.88 -69.49 38.35
C ASP A 2 12.34 -68.11 38.73
N LYS A 3 13.25 -67.14 38.64
CA LYS A 3 13.03 -65.75 39.04
C LYS A 3 12.28 -65.04 37.90
N ASN A 4 11.03 -64.70 38.17
CA ASN A 4 10.06 -64.09 37.27
C ASN A 4 10.64 -62.85 36.55
N LYS A 5 10.77 -62.89 35.22
CA LYS A 5 11.17 -61.75 34.37
C LYS A 5 9.96 -61.22 33.60
N THR A 6 9.07 -60.50 34.27
CA THR A 6 7.86 -59.90 33.66
C THR A 6 7.82 -58.37 33.69
N GLU A 7 8.83 -57.70 34.26
CA GLU A 7 8.83 -56.24 34.47
C GLU A 7 9.23 -55.40 33.24
N SER A 8 9.78 -55.99 32.16
CA SER A 8 10.33 -55.19 31.04
C SER A 8 9.29 -54.61 30.08
N GLY A 9 8.09 -55.20 29.99
CA GLY A 9 7.03 -54.74 29.08
C GLY A 9 6.32 -53.48 29.56
N PHE A 10 6.16 -53.32 30.88
CA PHE A 10 5.52 -52.14 31.48
C PHE A 10 6.41 -50.90 31.32
N ALA A 11 7.72 -51.05 31.53
CA ALA A 11 8.68 -49.97 31.31
C ALA A 11 8.65 -49.46 29.85
N LEU A 12 8.58 -50.37 28.87
CA LEU A 12 8.52 -50.01 27.45
C LEU A 12 7.24 -49.21 27.13
N LEU A 13 6.08 -49.65 27.61
CA LEU A 13 4.81 -48.95 27.39
C LEU A 13 4.80 -47.57 28.05
N MET A 14 5.34 -47.44 29.26
CA MET A 14 5.47 -46.15 29.95
C MET A 14 6.39 -45.19 29.19
N THR A 15 7.53 -45.68 28.67
CA THR A 15 8.42 -44.84 27.85
C THR A 15 7.75 -44.35 26.58
N MET A 16 6.92 -45.17 25.93
CA MET A 16 6.22 -44.79 24.70
C MET A 16 5.15 -43.72 24.95
N ILE A 17 4.43 -43.79 26.08
CA ILE A 17 3.48 -42.75 26.49
C ILE A 17 4.20 -41.43 26.75
N VAL A 18 5.31 -41.46 27.52
CA VAL A 18 6.08 -40.25 27.84
C VAL A 18 6.66 -39.62 26.58
N VAL A 19 7.25 -40.42 25.69
CA VAL A 19 7.77 -39.93 24.40
C VAL A 19 6.64 -39.36 23.54
N GLY A 20 5.47 -40.02 23.49
CA GLY A 20 4.30 -39.51 22.78
C GLY A 20 3.83 -38.14 23.31
N ALA A 21 3.78 -37.97 24.63
CA ALA A 21 3.42 -36.70 25.26
C ALA A 21 4.44 -35.60 24.93
N VAL A 22 5.74 -35.90 25.03
CA VAL A 22 6.82 -34.94 24.70
C VAL A 22 6.78 -34.53 23.22
N ILE A 23 6.57 -35.49 22.30
CA ILE A 23 6.43 -35.21 20.87
C ILE A 23 5.20 -34.34 20.60
N SER A 24 4.06 -34.62 21.26
CA SER A 24 2.85 -33.82 21.11
C SER A 24 3.06 -32.36 21.52
N ILE A 25 3.75 -32.12 22.64
CA ILE A 25 4.11 -30.77 23.09
C ILE A 25 5.10 -30.11 22.11
N GLY A 26 6.12 -30.85 21.67
CA GLY A 26 7.12 -30.35 20.72
C GLY A 26 6.51 -29.91 19.38
N LEU A 27 5.61 -30.71 18.81
CA LEU A 27 4.88 -30.38 17.58
C LEU A 27 3.99 -29.15 17.77
N SER A 28 3.33 -29.05 18.93
CA SER A 28 2.48 -27.89 19.26
C SER A 28 3.32 -26.60 19.36
N MET A 29 4.48 -26.65 20.01
CA MET A 29 5.41 -25.50 20.09
C MET A 29 5.98 -25.12 18.72
N LEU A 30 6.31 -26.10 17.88
CA LEU A 30 6.81 -25.84 16.53
C LEU A 30 5.76 -25.12 15.67
N ASP A 31 4.51 -25.58 15.68
CA ASP A 31 3.41 -24.95 14.93
C ASP A 31 3.18 -23.50 15.38
N LEU A 32 3.18 -23.23 16.69
CA LEU A 32 3.08 -21.87 17.22
C LEU A 32 4.23 -20.98 16.73
N THR A 33 5.46 -21.49 16.80
CA THR A 33 6.66 -20.74 16.36
C THR A 33 6.59 -20.41 14.88
N LEU A 34 6.19 -21.36 14.02
CA LEU A 34 6.03 -21.13 12.59
C LEU A 34 4.96 -20.07 12.27
N ARG A 35 3.85 -20.07 13.01
CA ARG A 35 2.81 -19.03 12.88
C ARG A 35 3.33 -17.66 13.29
N GLN A 36 4.08 -17.57 14.39
CA GLN A 36 4.67 -16.32 14.86
C GLN A 36 5.68 -15.74 13.86
N VAL A 37 6.55 -16.57 13.30
CA VAL A 37 7.51 -16.14 12.27
C VAL A 37 6.78 -15.59 11.04
N ARG A 38 5.74 -16.27 10.56
CA ARG A 38 4.93 -15.79 9.42
C ARG A 38 4.23 -14.47 9.71
N LEU A 39 3.70 -14.28 10.92
CA LEU A 39 3.06 -13.04 11.31
C LEU A 39 4.09 -11.89 11.40
N SER A 40 5.26 -12.16 11.97
CA SER A 40 6.36 -11.20 12.06
C SER A 40 6.84 -10.77 10.68
N THR A 41 7.00 -11.70 9.72
CA THR A 41 7.36 -11.35 8.35
C THR A 41 6.28 -10.50 7.69
N ASN A 42 5.00 -10.84 7.83
CA ASN A 42 3.90 -10.05 7.25
C ASN A 42 3.82 -8.63 7.85
N ALA A 43 4.08 -8.50 9.16
CA ALA A 43 4.13 -7.20 9.83
C ALA A 43 5.28 -6.34 9.28
N LYS A 44 6.48 -6.93 9.15
CA LYS A 44 7.64 -6.24 8.57
C LYS A 44 7.39 -5.79 7.12
N GLU A 45 6.85 -6.67 6.27
CA GLU A 45 6.54 -6.30 4.88
C GLU A 45 5.44 -5.22 4.79
N SER A 46 4.48 -5.25 5.72
CA SER A 46 3.47 -4.19 5.85
C SER A 46 4.08 -2.85 6.26
N GLU A 47 5.03 -2.86 7.18
CA GLU A 47 5.74 -1.65 7.60
C GLU A 47 6.56 -1.06 6.45
N ILE A 48 7.26 -1.90 5.66
CA ILE A 48 7.99 -1.45 4.47
C ILE A 48 7.05 -0.77 3.47
N ALA A 49 5.92 -1.41 3.18
CA ALA A 49 4.91 -0.85 2.27
C ALA A 49 4.32 0.47 2.81
N PHE A 50 4.07 0.57 4.12
CA PHE A 50 3.55 1.78 4.75
C PHE A 50 4.56 2.93 4.71
N HIS A 51 5.83 2.68 5.03
CA HIS A 51 6.89 3.69 4.91
C HIS A 51 7.08 4.14 3.47
N ALA A 52 6.94 3.24 2.50
CA ALA A 52 6.98 3.59 1.08
C ALA A 52 5.82 4.51 0.67
N ALA A 53 4.63 4.28 1.23
CA ALA A 53 3.46 5.12 1.02
C ALA A 53 3.64 6.51 1.65
N ASN A 54 4.06 6.58 2.92
CA ASN A 54 4.28 7.85 3.61
C ASN A 54 5.37 8.70 2.96
N ALA A 55 6.50 8.10 2.60
CA ALA A 55 7.57 8.82 1.92
C ALA A 55 7.09 9.37 0.56
N GLY A 56 6.28 8.59 -0.15
CA GLY A 56 5.66 9.04 -1.39
C GLY A 56 4.64 10.14 -1.20
N LEU A 57 3.85 10.11 -0.12
CA LEU A 57 2.88 11.15 0.22
C LEU A 57 3.58 12.49 0.45
N GLU A 58 4.66 12.50 1.23
CA GLU A 58 5.47 13.71 1.44
C GLU A 58 6.01 14.26 0.12
N CYS A 59 6.45 13.38 -0.78
CA CYS A 59 6.92 13.82 -2.08
C CYS A 59 5.78 14.37 -2.96
N ALA A 60 4.62 13.71 -2.98
CA ALA A 60 3.47 14.17 -3.73
C ALA A 60 2.95 15.53 -3.22
N GLN A 61 2.92 15.72 -1.90
CA GLN A 61 2.63 17.02 -1.30
C GLN A 61 3.66 18.09 -1.68
N PHE A 62 4.95 17.75 -1.65
CA PHE A 62 6.00 18.67 -2.08
C PHE A 62 5.76 19.11 -3.52
N TRP A 63 5.53 18.19 -4.45
CA TRP A 63 5.30 18.51 -5.85
C TRP A 63 3.97 19.26 -6.09
N ARG A 64 2.91 18.94 -5.33
CA ARG A 64 1.66 19.71 -5.35
C ARG A 64 1.88 21.19 -5.01
N ARG A 65 2.80 21.49 -4.09
CA ARG A 65 3.16 22.85 -3.69
C ARG A 65 4.18 23.49 -4.64
N ALA A 66 5.19 22.74 -5.06
CA ALA A 66 6.30 23.25 -5.89
C ALA A 66 5.88 23.50 -7.34
N SER A 67 4.91 22.74 -7.86
CA SER A 67 4.38 22.87 -9.22
C SER A 67 2.89 23.19 -9.22
N SER A 68 2.43 24.00 -8.25
CA SER A 68 1.00 24.28 -8.08
C SER A 68 0.37 24.88 -9.33
N THR A 69 1.06 25.81 -9.98
CA THR A 69 0.57 26.50 -11.18
C THR A 69 0.47 25.55 -12.37
N GLU A 70 1.49 24.73 -12.62
CA GLU A 70 1.50 23.74 -13.69
C GLU A 70 0.44 22.68 -13.45
N MET A 71 0.33 22.20 -12.20
CA MET A 71 -0.64 21.18 -11.87
C MET A 71 -2.07 21.68 -12.02
N GLU A 72 -2.37 22.91 -11.60
CA GLU A 72 -3.71 23.52 -11.73
C GLU A 72 -4.06 23.91 -13.16
N SER A 73 -3.08 24.29 -13.99
CA SER A 73 -3.30 24.58 -15.41
C SER A 73 -3.38 23.33 -16.29
N GLY A 74 -3.05 22.15 -15.75
CA GLY A 74 -2.97 20.92 -16.54
C GLY A 74 -1.74 20.87 -17.46
N SER A 75 -0.59 21.28 -16.94
CA SER A 75 0.70 21.19 -17.64
C SER A 75 1.52 19.99 -17.17
N ASN A 76 2.46 19.53 -17.99
CA ASN A 76 3.35 18.45 -17.59
C ASN A 76 4.23 18.85 -16.41
N ILE A 77 4.42 17.92 -15.47
CA ILE A 77 5.35 18.05 -14.34
C ILE A 77 6.46 17.01 -14.46
N SER A 78 7.59 17.22 -13.76
CA SER A 78 8.64 16.20 -13.68
C SER A 78 9.01 15.85 -12.23
N PRO A 79 8.18 15.00 -11.58
CA PRO A 79 8.39 14.63 -10.20
C PRO A 79 9.72 13.89 -10.03
N LYS A 80 10.52 14.35 -9.07
CA LYS A 80 11.74 13.69 -8.61
C LYS A 80 11.66 13.46 -7.10
N CYS A 81 11.81 12.21 -6.70
CA CYS A 81 11.77 11.74 -5.32
C CYS A 81 12.87 10.71 -5.12
N PHE A 82 13.52 10.68 -3.94
CA PHE A 82 14.54 9.65 -3.63
C PHE A 82 15.70 9.59 -4.64
N ASN A 83 16.03 10.72 -5.26
CA ASN A 83 16.98 10.85 -6.38
C ASN A 83 16.59 10.07 -7.66
N VAL A 84 15.33 9.62 -7.76
CA VAL A 84 14.72 8.96 -8.92
C VAL A 84 13.69 9.90 -9.54
N SER A 85 13.66 9.98 -10.87
CA SER A 85 12.66 10.78 -11.60
C SER A 85 11.57 9.87 -12.15
N ALA A 86 10.32 10.34 -12.10
CA ALA A 86 9.19 9.71 -12.78
C ALA A 86 9.12 10.08 -14.29
N GLY A 87 10.08 10.87 -14.79
CA GLY A 87 10.02 11.44 -16.13
C GLY A 87 9.08 12.64 -16.22
N SER A 88 8.63 12.97 -17.42
CA SER A 88 7.59 13.98 -17.65
C SER A 88 6.22 13.32 -17.52
N VAL A 89 5.41 13.77 -16.57
CA VAL A 89 4.08 13.26 -16.27
C VAL A 89 3.05 14.31 -16.72
N GLY A 90 2.19 13.92 -17.66
CA GLY A 90 1.09 14.77 -18.11
C GLY A 90 -0.20 14.54 -17.30
N PRO A 91 -1.12 15.50 -17.28
CA PRO A 91 -2.42 15.33 -16.65
C PRO A 91 -3.31 14.38 -17.45
N THR A 92 -4.20 13.69 -16.75
CA THR A 92 -5.36 13.01 -17.31
C THR A 92 -6.62 13.64 -16.76
N ILE A 93 -7.65 13.84 -17.59
CA ILE A 93 -8.94 14.36 -17.12
C ILE A 93 -9.78 13.16 -16.65
N PRO A 94 -10.30 13.15 -15.41
CA PRO A 94 -11.23 12.12 -14.96
C PRO A 94 -12.47 12.09 -15.85
N SER A 95 -12.84 10.94 -16.40
CA SER A 95 -14.04 10.78 -17.25
C SER A 95 -15.36 11.01 -16.51
N SER A 96 -15.31 11.12 -15.18
CA SER A 96 -16.43 11.34 -14.28
C SER A 96 -16.50 12.76 -13.72
N PHE A 97 -15.75 13.70 -14.31
CA PHE A 97 -15.82 15.11 -13.96
C PHE A 97 -17.07 15.77 -14.54
N THR A 98 -17.78 16.53 -13.71
CA THR A 98 -18.92 17.36 -14.08
C THR A 98 -18.86 18.70 -13.35
N GLY A 99 -19.41 19.76 -13.96
CA GLY A 99 -19.49 21.09 -13.38
C GLY A 99 -18.56 22.12 -13.99
N ASP A 100 -18.44 23.26 -13.32
CA ASP A 100 -17.77 24.45 -13.83
C ASP A 100 -16.33 24.53 -13.30
N GLY A 101 -15.36 24.50 -14.22
CA GLY A 101 -13.94 24.52 -13.92
C GLY A 101 -13.16 23.42 -14.64
N ASN A 102 -12.11 22.89 -13.99
CA ASN A 102 -11.27 21.82 -14.52
C ASN A 102 -10.93 20.80 -13.42
N ALA A 103 -10.76 19.54 -13.79
CA ALA A 103 -10.18 18.51 -12.95
C ALA A 103 -9.07 17.76 -13.68
N VAL A 104 -7.94 17.59 -12.99
CA VAL A 104 -6.75 16.95 -13.54
C VAL A 104 -6.19 15.94 -12.56
N LEU A 105 -5.81 14.79 -13.10
CA LEU A 105 -5.24 13.66 -12.40
C LEU A 105 -3.80 13.46 -12.86
N TYR A 106 -2.87 13.48 -11.91
CA TYR A 106 -1.49 13.06 -12.13
C TYR A 106 -1.30 11.69 -11.51
N ASP A 107 -0.78 10.75 -12.30
CA ASP A 107 -0.46 9.40 -11.86
C ASP A 107 0.99 9.11 -12.24
N TYR A 108 1.81 8.80 -11.23
CA TYR A 108 3.22 8.52 -11.41
C TYR A 108 3.73 7.57 -10.35
N GLN A 109 4.84 6.91 -10.66
CA GLN A 109 5.43 5.92 -9.77
C GLN A 109 6.94 6.09 -9.65
N PHE A 110 7.46 5.68 -8.49
CA PHE A 110 8.89 5.60 -8.22
C PHE A 110 9.23 4.19 -7.77
N GLU A 111 10.33 3.70 -8.30
CA GLU A 111 11.00 2.51 -7.81
C GLU A 111 12.30 2.94 -7.14
N TRP A 112 12.50 2.60 -5.87
CA TRP A 112 13.63 3.10 -5.09
C TRP A 112 14.05 2.13 -3.98
N GLY A 113 15.27 2.32 -3.46
CA GLY A 113 15.88 1.44 -2.46
C GLY A 113 17.17 0.77 -2.96
N PRO A 114 17.86 0.02 -2.09
CA PRO A 114 19.10 -0.67 -2.46
C PRO A 114 18.82 -1.84 -3.42
N SER A 115 19.84 -2.21 -4.21
CA SER A 115 19.79 -3.35 -5.11
C SER A 115 19.37 -4.64 -4.38
N GLY A 116 18.33 -5.30 -4.85
CA GLY A 116 17.79 -6.52 -4.24
C GLY A 116 16.76 -6.29 -3.12
N SER A 117 16.47 -5.04 -2.74
CA SER A 117 15.37 -4.69 -1.83
C SER A 117 14.66 -3.42 -2.29
N THR A 118 14.48 -3.31 -3.60
CA THR A 118 13.78 -2.20 -4.23
C THR A 118 12.29 -2.29 -3.92
N ARG A 119 11.69 -1.12 -3.69
CA ARG A 119 10.28 -0.96 -3.33
C ARG A 119 9.61 0.01 -4.29
N CYS A 120 8.30 -0.06 -4.39
CA CYS A 120 7.52 0.78 -5.29
C CYS A 120 6.63 1.74 -4.51
N THR A 121 6.49 2.94 -5.04
CA THR A 121 5.55 3.96 -4.59
C THR A 121 4.78 4.43 -5.81
N LYS A 122 3.45 4.35 -5.80
CA LYS A 122 2.57 4.94 -6.81
C LYS A 122 1.81 6.10 -6.17
N ALA A 123 1.90 7.28 -6.77
CA ALA A 123 1.25 8.48 -6.29
C ALA A 123 0.23 8.95 -7.32
N ARG A 124 -0.98 9.23 -6.84
CA ARG A 124 -2.07 9.77 -7.62
C ARG A 124 -2.56 11.05 -6.97
N THR A 125 -2.55 12.14 -7.73
CA THR A 125 -2.99 13.45 -7.27
C THR A 125 -4.10 13.97 -8.17
N LEU A 126 -5.29 14.12 -7.62
CA LEU A 126 -6.42 14.77 -8.26
C LEU A 126 -6.52 16.21 -7.76
N ILE A 127 -6.62 17.15 -8.69
CA ILE A 127 -6.87 18.56 -8.39
C ILE A 127 -8.15 18.93 -9.13
N ILE A 128 -9.08 19.54 -8.40
CA ILE A 128 -10.30 20.11 -8.93
C ILE A 128 -10.22 21.61 -8.68
N ASN A 129 -10.21 22.39 -9.75
CA ASN A 129 -10.27 23.84 -9.71
C ASN A 129 -11.66 24.26 -10.20
N SER A 130 -12.52 24.66 -9.28
CA SER A 130 -13.88 25.08 -9.62
C SER A 130 -13.94 26.58 -9.89
N ASP A 131 -14.66 26.97 -10.95
CA ASP A 131 -14.84 28.37 -11.30
C ASP A 131 -15.59 29.14 -10.19
N VAL A 132 -15.18 30.38 -9.92
CA VAL A 132 -15.82 31.28 -8.94
C VAL A 132 -17.22 31.72 -9.36
N THR A 133 -17.52 31.68 -10.66
CA THR A 133 -18.81 32.11 -11.24
C THR A 133 -19.80 30.98 -11.43
N GLY A 134 -19.36 29.73 -11.25
CA GLY A 134 -20.14 28.53 -11.53
C GLY A 134 -20.89 27.94 -10.32
N GLY A 135 -21.50 26.78 -10.56
CA GLY A 135 -22.25 26.01 -9.57
C GLY A 135 -21.41 25.06 -8.70
N GLY A 136 -20.09 25.02 -8.91
CA GLY A 136 -19.20 24.05 -8.29
C GLY A 136 -18.73 22.99 -9.28
N ALA A 137 -17.89 22.06 -8.80
CA ALA A 137 -17.38 20.97 -9.62
C ALA A 137 -17.35 19.66 -8.83
N THR A 138 -17.70 18.57 -9.50
CA THR A 138 -17.79 17.25 -8.90
C THR A 138 -17.01 16.24 -9.72
N VAL A 139 -16.25 15.37 -9.05
CA VAL A 139 -15.72 14.16 -9.66
C VAL A 139 -16.44 12.96 -9.04
N SER A 140 -17.19 12.26 -9.87
CA SER A 140 -17.90 11.04 -9.46
C SER A 140 -17.03 9.79 -9.55
N ASN A 141 -17.54 8.68 -9.02
CA ASN A 141 -16.88 7.36 -9.09
C ASN A 141 -15.47 7.33 -8.47
N MET A 142 -15.26 8.10 -7.41
CA MET A 142 -13.98 8.24 -6.73
C MET A 142 -13.45 6.90 -6.21
N LYS A 143 -14.32 6.00 -5.75
CA LYS A 143 -13.94 4.68 -5.20
C LYS A 143 -13.50 3.63 -6.26
N THR A 144 -13.27 4.03 -7.50
CA THR A 144 -12.84 3.10 -8.56
C THR A 144 -11.34 2.84 -8.50
N ALA A 145 -10.90 1.69 -9.05
CA ALA A 145 -9.48 1.39 -9.23
C ALA A 145 -8.76 2.44 -10.10
N ALA A 146 -9.49 3.07 -11.02
CA ALA A 146 -8.98 4.12 -11.90
C ALA A 146 -8.77 5.47 -11.19
N LEU A 147 -9.43 5.71 -10.04
CA LEU A 147 -9.32 6.95 -9.28
C LEU A 147 -8.75 6.69 -7.88
N PHE A 148 -9.55 6.36 -6.87
CA PHE A 148 -9.07 6.24 -5.50
C PHE A 148 -9.78 5.11 -4.76
N PRO A 149 -9.24 3.87 -4.79
CA PRO A 149 -9.87 2.71 -4.15
C PRO A 149 -10.20 2.92 -2.66
N ALA A 150 -9.34 3.65 -1.94
CA ALA A 150 -9.48 3.92 -0.52
C ALA A 150 -10.32 5.18 -0.21
N TYR A 151 -10.83 5.88 -1.20
CA TYR A 151 -11.62 7.09 -0.97
C TYR A 151 -12.98 6.73 -0.33
N PRO A 152 -13.42 7.47 0.71
CA PRO A 152 -14.55 7.05 1.54
C PRO A 152 -15.91 7.20 0.84
N ASN A 153 -16.05 8.18 -0.04
CA ASN A 153 -17.33 8.53 -0.66
C ASN A 153 -17.37 8.12 -2.14
N THR A 154 -18.54 8.15 -2.76
CA THR A 154 -18.67 7.93 -4.22
C THR A 154 -18.18 9.11 -5.03
N ASP A 155 -18.37 10.32 -4.50
CA ASP A 155 -18.15 11.56 -5.21
C ASP A 155 -17.30 12.52 -4.38
N LYS A 156 -16.60 13.41 -5.07
CA LYS A 156 -15.91 14.55 -4.47
C LYS A 156 -16.50 15.83 -5.03
N ASP A 157 -17.22 16.55 -4.19
CA ASP A 157 -17.74 17.88 -4.51
C ASP A 157 -16.72 18.94 -4.10
N CYS A 158 -16.58 19.94 -4.96
CA CYS A 158 -15.75 21.11 -4.77
C CYS A 158 -16.63 22.36 -4.91
N LEU A 159 -16.57 23.24 -3.91
CA LEU A 159 -17.38 24.45 -3.89
C LEU A 159 -16.92 25.43 -4.98
N PRO A 160 -17.81 26.30 -5.49
CA PRO A 160 -17.43 27.35 -6.43
C PRO A 160 -16.24 28.16 -5.93
N GLY A 161 -15.26 28.39 -6.81
CA GLY A 161 -14.05 29.15 -6.49
C GLY A 161 -13.06 28.47 -5.54
N SER A 162 -13.27 27.20 -5.19
CA SER A 162 -12.36 26.43 -4.34
C SER A 162 -11.47 25.50 -5.16
N ILE A 163 -10.30 25.18 -4.58
CA ILE A 163 -9.36 24.21 -5.13
C ILE A 163 -9.33 23.01 -4.20
N CYS A 164 -9.90 21.89 -4.64
CA CYS A 164 -9.90 20.64 -3.89
C CYS A 164 -8.74 19.77 -4.36
N THR A 165 -7.96 19.24 -3.43
CA THR A 165 -6.85 18.35 -3.76
C THR A 165 -6.99 17.01 -3.03
N ILE A 166 -6.86 15.92 -3.76
CA ILE A 166 -6.86 14.56 -3.23
C ILE A 166 -5.56 13.92 -3.64
N ILE A 167 -4.80 13.43 -2.67
CA ILE A 167 -3.55 12.71 -2.88
C ILE A 167 -3.73 11.32 -2.30
N SER A 168 -3.57 10.29 -3.12
CA SER A 168 -3.42 8.92 -2.66
C SER A 168 -2.06 8.40 -3.06
N VAL A 169 -1.39 7.73 -2.12
CA VAL A 169 -0.13 7.08 -2.38
C VAL A 169 -0.20 5.64 -1.92
N GLN A 170 0.10 4.73 -2.85
CA GLN A 170 0.22 3.30 -2.62
C GLN A 170 1.69 2.92 -2.54
N GLY A 171 2.11 2.40 -1.40
CA GLY A 171 3.44 1.83 -1.19
C GLY A 171 3.40 0.31 -1.24
N TYR A 172 4.45 -0.27 -1.83
CA TYR A 172 4.61 -1.71 -2.00
C TYR A 172 5.98 -2.16 -1.48
N ASN A 173 6.03 -3.36 -0.93
CA ASN A 173 7.28 -4.01 -0.50
C ASN A 173 8.12 -4.60 -1.66
N LYS A 174 7.66 -4.49 -2.90
CA LYS A 174 8.29 -5.06 -4.10
C LYS A 174 8.53 -3.99 -5.17
N PRO A 175 9.41 -4.25 -6.16
CA PRO A 175 9.59 -3.42 -7.34
C PRO A 175 8.29 -3.22 -8.14
N CYS A 176 8.14 -2.08 -8.80
CA CYS A 176 6.91 -1.70 -9.50
C CYS A 176 6.55 -2.69 -10.61
N SER A 177 7.56 -3.23 -11.28
CA SER A 177 7.42 -4.21 -12.37
C SER A 177 6.84 -5.56 -11.93
N THR A 178 6.88 -5.86 -10.63
CA THR A 178 6.57 -7.20 -10.09
C THR A 178 5.30 -7.25 -9.23
N ILE A 179 4.60 -6.13 -9.08
CA ILE A 179 3.40 -6.01 -8.21
C ILE A 179 2.31 -7.02 -8.60
N ASN A 180 2.15 -7.32 -9.88
CA ASN A 180 1.10 -8.22 -10.39
C ASN A 180 1.60 -9.65 -10.68
N THR A 181 2.91 -9.90 -10.56
CA THR A 181 3.54 -11.16 -11.00
C THR A 181 4.26 -11.89 -9.86
N SER A 182 4.57 -11.21 -8.76
CA SER A 182 5.29 -11.78 -7.62
C SER A 182 4.34 -12.18 -6.48
N TYR A 183 4.69 -13.26 -5.79
CA TYR A 183 4.03 -13.65 -4.55
C TYR A 183 4.54 -12.81 -3.36
N GLY A 184 3.67 -12.63 -2.35
CA GLY A 184 4.04 -11.89 -1.14
C GLY A 184 4.14 -10.38 -1.35
N VAL A 185 3.43 -9.84 -2.35
CA VAL A 185 3.25 -8.40 -2.51
C VAL A 185 2.30 -7.90 -1.43
N VAL A 186 2.78 -6.92 -0.67
CA VAL A 186 2.02 -6.22 0.37
C VAL A 186 1.87 -4.77 -0.07
N GLN A 187 0.63 -4.29 -0.06
CA GLN A 187 0.28 -2.91 -0.37
C GLN A 187 -0.21 -2.21 0.88
N ARG A 188 0.21 -0.96 1.08
CA ARG A 188 -0.40 -0.01 2.00
C ARG A 188 -0.70 1.28 1.27
N GLU A 189 -1.84 1.88 1.55
CA GLU A 189 -2.28 3.12 0.92
C GLU A 189 -2.47 4.19 1.98
N VAL A 190 -2.06 5.42 1.65
CA VAL A 190 -2.30 6.60 2.47
C VAL A 190 -3.01 7.62 1.61
N LEU A 191 -4.13 8.12 2.11
CA LEU A 191 -4.98 9.07 1.42
C LEU A 191 -5.07 10.37 2.21
N LEU A 192 -4.88 11.48 1.52
CA LEU A 192 -4.97 12.83 2.03
C LEU A 192 -5.98 13.61 1.20
N GLN A 193 -6.83 14.37 1.89
CA GLN A 193 -7.76 15.31 1.29
C GLN A 193 -7.45 16.70 1.83
N LEU A 194 -7.35 17.68 0.94
CA LEU A 194 -7.08 19.09 1.22
C LEU A 194 -8.17 19.94 0.57
#